data_AF-A0A7R9QT14-F1
#
_entry.id   AF-A0A7R9QT14-F1
#
_cell.length_a   1.000
_cell.length_b   1.000
_cell.length_c   1.000
_cell.angle_alpha   90.00
_cell.angle_beta   90.00
_cell.angle_gamma   90.00
#
_symmetry.space_group_name_H-M   'P 1'
#
loop_
_entity.id
_entity.type
_entity.pdbx_description
1 polymer ?
#
loop_
_entity_poly.entity_id
_entity_poly.type
_entity_poly.pdbx_seq_one_letter_code
_entity_poly.pdbx_strand_id
1 'polypeptide(L)' 'MRQQIEDMKTSPKVFQATKCSACKHPLELPSVHFMCSHSYHQHCFESYAAENDSDCPLCLPENKNLKSNPIA' A
#
# COMPACT_ATOMS: atom_id res chain seq x y z
N MET A 1 -21.89 2.79 -1.31
CA MET A 1 -20.66 3.61 -1.40
C MET A 1 -20.32 4.32 -0.09
N ARG A 2 -21.21 5.16 0.50
CA ARG A 2 -20.92 5.83 1.78
C ARG A 2 -20.61 4.88 2.94
N GLN A 3 -21.39 3.80 3.09
CA GLN A 3 -21.16 2.81 4.15
C GLN A 3 -19.77 2.16 4.05
N GLN A 4 -19.35 1.77 2.84
CA GLN A 4 -18.03 1.16 2.62
C GLN A 4 -16.88 2.10 3.01
N ILE A 5 -17.02 3.41 2.78
CA ILE A 5 -16.02 4.41 3.17
C ILE A 5 -15.95 4.52 4.70
N GLU A 6 -17.10 4.55 5.38
CA GLU A 6 -17.15 4.61 6.85
C GLU A 6 -16.61 3.32 7.48
N ASP A 7 -16.90 2.16 6.91
CA ASP A 7 -16.35 0.89 7.35
C ASP A 7 -14.81 0.89 7.22
N MET A 8 -14.25 1.42 6.13
CA MET A 8 -12.79 1.54 5.96
C MET A 8 -12.12 2.48 6.97
N LYS A 9 -12.84 3.49 7.48
CA LYS A 9 -12.32 4.42 8.49
C LYS A 9 -12.39 3.86 9.91
N THR A 10 -13.42 3.07 10.19
CA THR A 10 -13.78 2.70 11.57
C THR A 10 -13.49 1.24 11.90
N SER A 11 -13.36 0.38 10.88
CA SER A 11 -13.12 -1.04 11.07
C SER A 11 -11.65 -1.41 10.88
N PRO A 12 -11.09 -2.26 11.75
CA PRO A 12 -9.73 -2.78 11.56
C PRO A 12 -9.68 -3.64 10.30
N LYS A 13 -8.61 -3.49 9.52
CA LYS A 13 -8.35 -4.33 8.35
C LYS A 13 -7.31 -5.39 8.68
N VAL A 14 -7.65 -6.65 8.45
CA VAL A 14 -6.69 -7.76 8.55
C VAL A 14 -5.86 -7.82 7.28
N PHE A 15 -4.53 -7.85 7.43
CA PHE A 15 -3.62 -8.11 6.32
C PHE A 15 -3.24 -9.59 6.31
N GLN A 16 -3.56 -10.29 5.22
CA GLN A 16 -3.26 -11.71 5.04
C GLN A 16 -2.10 -11.96 4.05
N ALA A 17 -1.38 -10.91 3.65
CA ALA A 17 -0.30 -11.04 2.68
C ALA A 17 0.86 -11.87 3.25
N THR A 18 1.21 -12.95 2.57
CA THR A 18 2.27 -13.87 2.99
C THR A 18 3.59 -13.68 2.24
N LYS A 19 3.61 -12.79 1.24
CA LYS A 19 4.78 -12.53 0.39
C LYS A 19 5.01 -11.03 0.22
N CYS A 20 6.26 -10.64 0.14
CA CYS A 20 6.65 -9.27 -0.21
C CYS A 20 6.24 -8.95 -1.64
N SER A 21 5.55 -7.83 -1.82
CA SER A 21 5.14 -7.31 -3.13
C SER A 21 6.32 -6.91 -4.02
N ALA A 22 7.49 -6.58 -3.44
CA ALA A 22 8.69 -6.22 -4.19
C ALA A 22 9.54 -7.46 -4.56
N CYS A 23 10.00 -8.24 -3.58
CA CYS A 23 10.95 -9.33 -3.84
C CYS A 23 10.29 -10.72 -4.02
N LYS A 24 8.98 -10.85 -3.79
CA LYS A 24 8.18 -12.08 -3.91
C LYS A 24 8.53 -13.23 -2.94
N HIS A 25 9.48 -13.02 -2.04
CA HIS A 25 9.82 -13.96 -0.96
C HIS A 25 8.78 -13.92 0.17
N PRO A 26 8.73 -14.95 1.03
CA PRO A 26 7.91 -14.93 2.24
C PRO A 26 8.10 -13.64 3.04
N LEU A 27 6.98 -13.07 3.47
CA LEU A 27 6.98 -11.84 4.25
C LEU A 27 7.41 -12.16 5.68
N GLU A 28 8.37 -11.40 6.19
CA GLU A 28 8.87 -11.51 7.55
C GLU A 28 8.89 -10.11 8.19
N LEU A 29 8.97 -10.06 9.51
CA LEU A 29 9.03 -8.80 10.25
C LEU A 29 10.44 -8.20 10.18
N PRO A 30 10.57 -6.86 10.17
CA PRO A 30 9.48 -5.87 10.14
C PRO A 30 8.85 -5.71 8.75
N SER A 31 7.53 -5.53 8.71
CA SER A 31 6.73 -5.37 7.50
C SER A 31 5.94 -4.07 7.46
N VAL A 32 5.75 -3.54 6.25
CA VAL A 32 4.93 -2.36 5.96
C VAL A 32 3.74 -2.79 5.12
N HIS A 33 2.54 -2.40 5.53
CA HIS A 33 1.28 -2.80 4.91
C HIS A 33 0.46 -1.59 4.46
N PHE A 34 -0.08 -1.64 3.24
CA PHE A 34 -0.91 -0.58 2.67
C PHE A 34 -2.36 -1.02 2.50
N MET A 35 -3.31 -0.09 2.59
CA MET A 35 -4.74 -0.39 2.42
C MET A 35 -5.11 -0.99 1.05
N CYS A 36 -4.27 -0.82 0.02
CA CYS A 36 -4.37 -1.53 -1.26
C CYS A 36 -4.06 -3.04 -1.16
N SER A 37 -3.73 -3.54 0.03
CA SER A 37 -3.37 -4.93 0.35
C SER A 37 -1.98 -5.36 -0.15
N HIS A 38 -1.15 -4.43 -0.61
CA HIS A 38 0.27 -4.69 -0.84
C HIS A 38 1.07 -4.61 0.46
N SER A 39 1.99 -5.56 0.62
CA SER A 39 2.82 -5.68 1.82
C SER A 39 4.28 -5.87 1.43
N TYR A 40 5.18 -5.29 2.21
CA TYR A 40 6.60 -5.26 1.91
C TYR A 40 7.40 -5.54 3.17
N HIS A 41 8.58 -6.14 3.04
CA HIS A 41 9.60 -5.99 4.08
C HIS A 41 9.94 -4.51 4.20
N GLN A 42 10.19 -4.03 5.42
CA GLN A 42 10.57 -2.64 5.64
C GLN A 42 11.76 -2.23 4.76
N HIS A 43 12.80 -3.07 4.71
CA HIS A 43 13.97 -2.82 3.87
C HIS A 43 13.66 -2.78 2.36
N CYS A 44 12.79 -3.67 1.89
CA CYS A 44 12.35 -3.65 0.49
C CYS A 44 11.53 -2.40 0.18
N PHE A 45 10.75 -1.89 1.14
CA PHE A 45 10.02 -0.65 0.98
C PHE A 45 10.98 0.54 0.91
N GLU A 46 11.89 0.70 1.87
CA GLU A 46 12.89 1.78 1.91
C GLU A 46 13.77 1.81 0.64
N SER A 47 14.12 0.65 0.09
CA SER A 47 14.92 0.56 -1.14
C SER A 47 14.15 0.99 -2.40
N TYR A 48 12.83 0.81 -2.42
CA TYR A 48 11.96 1.14 -3.57
C TYR A 48 11.35 2.55 -3.46
N ALA A 49 11.09 3.02 -2.24
CA ALA A 49 10.46 4.29 -1.96
C ALA A 49 11.53 5.38 -1.78
N ALA A 50 12.29 5.68 -2.83
CA ALA A 50 13.38 6.66 -2.77
C ALA A 50 12.92 8.13 -2.57
N GLU A 51 11.62 8.41 -2.71
CA GLU A 51 11.09 9.80 -2.69
C GLU A 51 9.78 9.97 -1.89
N ASN A 52 9.10 8.90 -1.47
CA ASN A 52 7.81 9.00 -0.79
C ASN A 52 7.53 7.79 0.12
N ASP A 53 7.72 8.01 1.42
CA ASP A 53 7.61 6.97 2.46
C ASP A 53 6.16 6.66 2.87
N SER A 54 5.17 7.27 2.21
CA SER A 54 3.76 7.17 2.61
C SER A 54 2.86 6.45 1.59
N ASP A 55 3.33 6.22 0.38
CA ASP A 55 2.54 5.63 -0.70
C ASP A 55 3.09 4.25 -1.11
N CYS A 56 2.17 3.35 -1.50
CA CYS A 56 2.55 2.05 -2.04
C CYS A 56 3.29 2.23 -3.38
N PRO A 57 4.53 1.71 -3.54
CA PRO A 57 5.33 1.95 -4.74
C PRO A 57 4.75 1.29 -6.00
N LEU A 58 3.94 0.23 -5.85
CA LEU A 58 3.25 -0.40 -6.98
C LEU A 58 2.04 0.42 -7.46
N CYS A 59 1.35 1.11 -6.55
CA CYS A 59 0.16 1.90 -6.88
C CYS A 59 0.50 3.37 -7.18
N LEU A 60 1.69 3.86 -6.82
CA LEU A 60 2.10 5.25 -7.03
C LEU A 60 1.98 5.71 -8.50
N PRO A 61 2.41 4.93 -9.52
CA PRO A 61 2.24 5.32 -10.91
C PRO A 61 0.76 5.51 -11.31
N GLU A 62 -0.12 4.64 -10.83
CA GLU A 62 -1.57 4.73 -11.07
C GLU A 62 -2.18 5.90 -10.30
N ASN A 63 -1.76 6.11 -9.05
CA ASN A 63 -2.25 7.17 -8.18
C ASN A 63 -1.80 8.57 -8.63
N LYS A 64 -0.61 8.73 -9.22
CA LYS A 64 -0.16 10.02 -9.78
C LYS A 64 -1.11 10.51 -10.87
N ASN A 65 -1.60 9.62 -11.73
CA ASN A 65 -2.54 9.96 -12.80
C ASN A 65 -3.93 10.36 -12.25
N LEU A 66 -4.37 9.76 -11.15
CA LEU A 66 -5.61 10.13 -10.46
C LEU A 66 -5.47 11.46 -9.69
N LYS A 67 -4.34 11.69 -9.02
CA LYS A 67 -4.06 12.95 -8.30
C LYS A 67 -3.86 14.13 -9.26
N SER A 68 -3.37 13.89 -10.48
CA SER A 68 -3.19 14.93 -11.51
C SER A 68 -4.45 15.24 -12.31
N ASN A 69 -5.50 14.42 -12.18
CA ASN A 69 -6.73 14.59 -12.91
C ASN A 69 -7.89 14.66 -11.90
N PRO A 70 -8.14 15.83 -11.28
CA PRO A 70 -9.33 16.00 -10.49
C PRO A 70 -10.52 15.75 -11.41
N ILE A 71 -11.46 14.92 -10.96
CA ILE A 71 -12.68 14.62 -11.70
C ILE A 71 -13.42 15.95 -11.91
N ALA A 72 -13.46 16.39 -13.18
CA ALA A 72 -14.20 17.53 -13.76
C ALA A 72 -13.71 18.95 -13.42
#